data_AF-A0A7C3QAD0-F1
#
_entry.id   AF-A0A7C3QAD0-F1
#
_cell.length_a   1.000
_cell.length_b   1.000
_cell.length_c   1.000
_cell.angle_alpha   90.00
_cell.angle_beta   90.00
_cell.angle_gamma   90.00
#
_symmetry.space_group_name_H-M   'P 1'
#
loop_
_entity.id
_entity.type
_entity.pdbx_description
1 polymer ?
#
loop_
_entity_poly.entity_id
_entity_poly.type
_entity_poly.pdbx_seq_one_letter_code
_entity_poly.pdbx_strand_id
1 'polypeptide(L)' 'MNQYFVYGVGFLAQLLFSARLLVQWLFSERAGRVMSPLLFWQLSIVASFILMVYGIL' A
#
# COMPACT_ATOMS: atom_id res chain seq x y z
N MET A 1 -10.61 22.01 4.35
CA MET A 1 -9.23 21.49 4.45
C MET A 1 -8.44 21.89 3.22
N ASN A 2 -7.11 21.99 3.33
CA ASN A 2 -6.26 22.28 2.17
C ASN A 2 -6.35 21.14 1.15
N GLN A 3 -6.75 21.42 -0.09
CA GLN A 3 -6.94 20.42 -1.14
C GLN A 3 -5.65 19.64 -1.44
N TYR A 4 -4.50 20.30 -1.38
CA TYR A 4 -3.19 19.66 -1.55
C TYR A 4 -2.91 18.60 -0.49
N PHE A 5 -3.41 18.81 0.74
CA PHE A 5 -3.26 17.84 1.81
C PHE A 5 -4.08 16.57 1.54
N VAL A 6 -5.35 16.74 1.14
CA VAL A 6 -6.23 15.61 0.80
C VAL A 6 -5.63 14.78 -0.33
N TYR A 7 -5.18 15.43 -1.42
CA TYR A 7 -4.51 14.72 -2.51
C TYR A 7 -3.22 14.03 -2.07
N GLY A 8 -2.40 14.66 -1.22
CA GLY A 8 -1.18 14.04 -0.69
C GLY A 8 -1.45 12.74 0.05
N VAL A 9 -2.48 12.71 0.90
CA VAL A 9 -2.88 11.50 1.63
C VAL A 9 -3.39 10.41 0.67
N GLY A 10 -4.21 10.79 -0.32
CA GLY A 10 -4.72 9.86 -1.34
C GLY A 10 -3.61 9.21 -2.16
N PHE A 11 -2.64 10.01 -2.65
CA PHE A 11 -1.48 9.49 -3.38
C PHE A 11 -0.62 8.57 -2.52
N LEU A 12 -0.41 8.90 -1.25
CA LEU A 12 0.37 8.08 -0.33
C LEU A 12 -0.31 6.73 -0.07
N ALA A 13 -1.63 6.72 0.14
CA ALA A 13 -2.41 5.48 0.26
C ALA A 13 -2.27 4.62 -1.01
N GLN A 14 -2.42 5.23 -2.19
CA GLN A 14 -2.33 4.53 -3.47
C GLN A 14 -0.93 3.95 -3.73
N LEU A 15 0.13 4.69 -3.39
CA LEU A 15 1.52 4.23 -3.51
C LEU A 15 1.79 3.02 -2.62
N LEU A 16 1.35 3.05 -1.36
CA LEU A 16 1.50 1.91 -0.45
C LEU A 16 0.69 0.69 -0.92
N PHE A 17 -0.53 0.91 -1.42
CA PHE A 17 -1.36 -0.14 -2.02
C PHE A 17 -0.74 -0.74 -3.29
N SER A 18 0.05 0.03 -4.04
CA SER A 18 0.75 -0.45 -5.23
C SER A 18 2.05 -1.17 -4.84
N ALA A 19 2.77 -0.66 -3.84
CA ALA A 19 4.01 -1.22 -3.33
C ALA A 19 3.85 -2.67 -2.82
N ARG A 20 2.67 -3.04 -2.26
CA ARG A 20 2.41 -4.43 -1.84
C ARG A 20 2.61 -5.43 -2.98
N LEU A 21 2.23 -5.08 -4.22
CA LEU A 21 2.36 -5.95 -5.38
C LEU A 21 3.83 -6.08 -5.80
N LEU A 22 4.57 -4.97 -5.78
CA LEU A 22 6.01 -4.98 -6.04
C LEU A 22 6.76 -5.83 -5.02
N VAL A 23 6.38 -5.74 -3.73
CA VAL A 23 6.95 -6.58 -2.68
C VAL A 23 6.60 -8.04 -2.91
N GLN A 24 5.34 -8.37 -3.19
CA GLN A 24 4.94 -9.75 -3.46
C GLN A 24 5.69 -10.33 -4.66
N TRP A 25 5.82 -9.57 -5.75
CA TRP A 25 6.55 -9.96 -6.95
C TRP A 25 8.04 -10.20 -6.66
N LEU A 26 8.73 -9.24 -6.05
CA LEU A 26 10.16 -9.35 -5.73
C LEU A 26 10.47 -10.57 -4.84
N PHE A 27 9.63 -10.83 -3.83
CA PHE A 27 9.81 -11.98 -2.95
C PHE A 27 9.46 -13.30 -3.66
N SER A 28 8.44 -13.32 -4.52
CA SER A 28 8.07 -14.51 -5.30
C SER A 28 9.14 -14.88 -6.31
N GLU A 29 9.74 -13.89 -6.96
CA GLU A 29 10.82 -14.09 -7.94
C GLU A 29 12.09 -14.61 -7.27
N ARG A 30 12.45 -14.07 -6.10
CA ARG A 30 13.56 -14.59 -5.29
C ARG A 30 13.33 -16.02 -4.79
N ALA A 31 12.08 -16.41 -4.54
CA ALA A 31 11.74 -17.73 -4.02
C ALA A 31 11.42 -18.76 -5.11
N GLY A 32 11.31 -18.34 -6.38
CA GLY A 32 10.91 -19.21 -7.50
C GLY A 32 9.48 -19.76 -7.38
N ARG A 33 8.64 -19.18 -6.53
CA ARG A 33 7.25 -19.61 -6.29
C ARG A 33 6.40 -18.41 -5.89
N VAL A 34 5.12 -18.44 -6.25
CA VAL A 34 4.16 -17.41 -5.85
C VAL A 34 3.98 -17.48 -4.33
N MET A 35 4.50 -16.48 -3.62
CA MET A 35 4.37 -16.38 -2.17
C MET A 35 3.88 -14.98 -1.77
N SER A 36 3.01 -14.95 -0.76
CA SER A 36 2.52 -13.70 -0.16
C SER A 36 3.34 -13.42 1.11
N PRO A 37 4.41 -12.61 1.05
CA PRO A 37 5.28 -12.34 2.20
C PRO A 37 4.51 -11.60 3.30
N LEU A 38 4.97 -11.72 4.55
CA LEU A 38 4.37 -10.99 5.68
C LEU A 38 4.28 -9.48 5.43
N LEU A 39 5.28 -8.89 4.76
CA LEU A 39 5.28 -7.48 4.38
C LEU A 39 4.09 -7.10 3.49
N PHE A 40 3.58 -8.00 2.63
CA PHE A 40 2.40 -7.72 1.80
C PHE A 40 1.19 -7.39 2.68
N TRP A 41 1.01 -8.15 3.76
CA TRP A 41 -0.11 -7.99 4.69
C TRP A 41 0.06 -6.74 5.56
N GLN A 42 1.28 -6.49 6.06
CA GLN A 42 1.59 -5.28 6.82
C GLN A 42 1.36 -4.02 6.00
N LEU A 43 1.86 -3.97 4.76
CA LEU A 43 1.62 -2.86 3.84
C LEU A 43 0.14 -2.69 3.54
N SER A 44 -0.61 -3.78 3.37
CA SER A 44 -2.04 -3.72 3.08
C SER A 44 -2.82 -3.11 4.25
N ILE A 45 -2.51 -3.48 5.50
CA ILE A 45 -3.18 -2.93 6.69
C ILE A 45 -2.87 -1.43 6.82
N VAL A 46 -1.59 -1.04 6.71
CA VAL A 46 -1.18 0.37 6.79
C VAL A 46 -1.83 1.19 5.67
N ALA A 47 -1.78 0.72 4.43
CA ALA A 47 -2.38 1.41 3.30
C ALA A 47 -3.90 1.54 3.45
N SER A 48 -4.58 0.49 3.94
CA SER A 48 -6.03 0.50 4.18
C SER A 48 -6.42 1.51 5.24
N PHE A 49 -5.63 1.64 6.32
CA PHE A 49 -5.86 2.63 7.35
C PHE A 49 -5.73 4.06 6.80
N ILE A 50 -4.69 4.33 6.02
CA ILE A 50 -4.49 5.65 5.40
C ILE A 50 -5.58 5.95 4.37
N LEU A 51 -6.03 4.94 3.61
CA LEU A 51 -7.15 5.08 2.68
C LEU A 51 -8.47 5.39 3.41
N MET A 52 -8.70 4.78 4.58
CA MET A 52 -9.86 5.09 5.41
C MET A 52 -9.80 6.54 5.90
N VAL A 53 -8.63 7.00 6.35
CA VAL A 53 -8.41 8.41 6.71
C VAL A 53 -8.70 9.31 5.50
N TYR A 54 -8.17 9.00 4.32
CA TYR A 54 -8.45 9.74 3.08
C TYR A 54 -9.94 9.80 2.74
N GLY A 55 -10.72 8.72 2.97
CA GLY A 55 -12.16 8.71 2.70
C GLY A 55 -13.00 9.57 3.66
N ILE A 56 -12.46 9.91 4.84
CA ILE A 56 -13.10 10.78 5.83
C ILE A 56 -12.72 12.26 5.60
N LEU A 57 -11.53 12.49 5.04
CA LEU A 57 -10.92 13.80 4.77
C LEU A 57 -11.51 14.50 3.53
#